data_AF-A0A1E1XHG4-F1
#
_entry.id   AF-A0A1E1XHG4-F1
#
_cell.length_a   1.000
_cell.length_b   1.000
_cell.length_c   1.000
_cell.angle_alpha   90.00
_cell.angle_beta   90.00
_cell.angle_gamma   90.00
#
_symmetry.space_group_name_H-M   'P 1'
#
loop_
_entity.id
_entity.type
_entity.pdbx_description
1 polymer ?
#
loop_
_entity_poly.entity_id
_entity_poly.type
_entity_poly.pdbx_seq_one_letter_code
_entity_poly.pdbx_strand_id
1 'polypeptide(L)'
;LNGDIRFLIIAGGSAVPEGEMQPVEGLYFSLIRAKISYNRGDACLNIIPTEATQLPPCPAGITAWDHFTKFTEGFGYGSLRFDHNCSRQMALLVDRHRFDEQNYSTNVLQNVASLDPVLYLLWHWVSASYTMAFGVPLASPHKVAPDAFAWENLKRNFGHLLIPRARHILEGGLLEYLKSDNMVLPPGVDHITYASVDSSSDFDSYPSDDRSEGSSASVDPFDWAAVEPLVAVIRSMITKHKSVVPSVDGIFLDDALWVANLSIECTCPREVLLLLKSSTYWQELVGSKGCLNIYPGIYFRNRLQLRCFVVQNELVCLEQLFVHENFGFMAKEAQPLVTALKGYHKRINDVLYRIGISSAVFDVTVSSENTDVELVNVYELGALPSGLMHVEDIYHFYYTRVTDGIKPLDMADVNVVDGVLVVFVGINSSRMKRHAWCPKDVGNLNFSTPDDLIDYLRFQTSKM
;
A
#
# COMPACT_ATOMS: atom_id res chain seq x y z
N LEU A 1 -11.86 30.82 -10.98
CA LEU A 1 -11.76 30.66 -12.45
C LEU A 1 -12.77 29.61 -12.83
N ASN A 2 -13.74 29.86 -13.71
CA ASN A 2 -14.80 28.89 -13.99
C ASN A 2 -14.77 28.49 -15.48
N GLY A 3 -15.09 27.24 -15.80
CA GLY A 3 -15.14 26.72 -17.17
C GLY A 3 -15.98 25.45 -17.27
N ASP A 4 -16.50 25.17 -18.45
CA ASP A 4 -17.20 23.92 -18.77
C ASP A 4 -16.23 23.03 -19.56
N ILE A 5 -15.92 21.85 -19.05
CA ILE A 5 -14.92 20.94 -19.63
C ILE A 5 -15.60 19.62 -19.94
N ARG A 6 -15.20 19.00 -21.05
CA ARG A 6 -15.66 17.66 -21.42
C ARG A 6 -14.47 16.71 -21.42
N PHE A 7 -14.54 15.69 -20.57
CA PHE A 7 -13.54 14.63 -20.43
C PHE A 7 -13.95 13.46 -21.30
N LEU A 8 -13.01 12.94 -22.09
CA LEU A 8 -13.11 11.63 -22.70
C LEU A 8 -12.26 10.68 -21.86
N ILE A 9 -12.90 9.72 -21.21
CA ILE A 9 -12.22 8.70 -20.41
C ILE A 9 -12.33 7.35 -21.11
N ILE A 10 -11.20 6.66 -21.22
CA ILE A 10 -11.08 5.33 -21.81
C ILE A 10 -10.77 4.38 -20.66
N ALA A 11 -11.62 3.39 -20.39
CA ALA A 11 -11.24 2.32 -19.48
C ALA A 11 -10.54 1.20 -20.25
N GLY A 12 -9.24 1.10 -20.02
CA GLY A 12 -8.40 -0.02 -20.44
C GLY A 12 -7.58 -0.53 -19.27
N GLY A 13 -7.18 -1.80 -19.33
CA GLY A 13 -6.25 -2.38 -18.34
C GLY A 13 -4.91 -1.63 -18.35
N SER A 14 -4.25 -1.60 -17.20
CA SER A 14 -3.01 -0.88 -16.90
C SER A 14 -1.75 -1.38 -17.63
N ALA A 15 -1.86 -2.38 -18.49
CA ALA A 15 -0.76 -2.83 -19.32
C ALA A 15 -0.56 -1.88 -20.51
N VAL A 16 0.31 -0.88 -20.34
CA VAL A 16 0.87 -0.13 -21.47
C VAL A 16 1.88 -1.06 -22.15
N PRO A 17 1.64 -1.54 -23.38
CA PRO A 17 2.65 -2.29 -24.11
C PRO A 17 3.84 -1.35 -24.38
N GLU A 18 5.06 -1.78 -24.04
CA GLU A 18 6.25 -1.00 -24.35
C GLU A 18 6.38 -0.78 -25.86
N GLY A 19 6.17 0.47 -26.31
CA GLY A 19 6.44 0.88 -27.67
C GLY A 19 5.36 0.58 -28.73
N GLU A 20 4.21 0.01 -28.35
CA GLU A 20 3.11 -0.27 -29.28
C GLU A 20 1.82 0.46 -28.88
N MET A 21 1.00 0.86 -29.86
CA MET A 21 -0.32 1.42 -29.60
C MET A 21 -1.19 0.38 -28.89
N GLN A 22 -1.79 0.75 -27.76
CA GLN A 22 -2.69 -0.14 -27.02
C GLN A 22 -3.90 -0.51 -27.89
N PRO A 23 -4.22 -1.81 -28.06
CA PRO A 23 -5.45 -2.21 -28.73
C PRO A 23 -6.64 -1.75 -27.88
N VAL A 24 -7.53 -0.97 -28.49
CA VAL A 24 -8.70 -0.40 -27.80
C VAL A 24 -9.98 -1.20 -28.02
N GLU A 25 -9.89 -2.31 -28.76
CA GLU A 25 -11.00 -3.24 -28.97
C GLU A 25 -11.56 -3.72 -27.63
N GLY A 26 -12.88 -3.63 -27.48
CA GLY A 26 -13.59 -3.99 -26.25
C GLY A 26 -13.54 -2.95 -25.13
N LEU A 27 -12.76 -1.87 -25.26
CA LEU A 27 -12.69 -0.82 -24.24
C LEU A 27 -13.94 0.05 -24.26
N TYR A 28 -14.40 0.44 -23.08
CA TYR A 28 -15.51 1.38 -22.90
C TYR A 28 -15.00 2.82 -22.89
N PHE A 29 -15.76 3.71 -23.54
CA PHE A 29 -15.51 5.14 -23.51
C PHE A 29 -16.62 5.83 -22.71
N SER A 30 -16.22 6.84 -21.95
CA SER A 30 -17.14 7.68 -21.20
C SER A 30 -16.87 9.13 -21.52
N LEU A 31 -17.89 9.84 -22.01
CA LEU A 31 -17.87 11.28 -22.17
C LEU A 31 -18.48 11.93 -20.93
N ILE A 32 -17.74 12.81 -20.26
CA ILE A 32 -18.20 13.47 -19.05
C ILE A 32 -18.08 14.96 -19.23
N ARG A 33 -19.20 15.67 -19.17
CA ARG A 33 -19.22 17.12 -19.04
C ARG A 33 -19.12 17.47 -17.56
N ALA A 34 -18.24 18.40 -17.21
CA ALA A 34 -18.12 18.92 -15.87
C ALA A 34 -17.90 20.42 -15.85
N LYS A 35 -18.55 21.11 -14.91
CA LYS A 35 -18.22 22.49 -14.56
C LYS A 35 -17.03 22.50 -13.63
N ILE A 36 -15.99 23.18 -14.04
CA ILE A 36 -14.77 23.34 -13.27
C ILE A 36 -14.73 24.75 -12.68
N SER A 37 -14.42 24.89 -11.40
CA SER A 37 -14.12 26.17 -10.76
C SER A 37 -12.86 26.11 -9.89
N TYR A 38 -11.86 26.94 -10.20
CA TYR A 38 -10.67 27.09 -9.39
C TYR A 38 -10.81 28.23 -8.39
N ASN A 39 -10.66 27.93 -7.11
CA ASN A 39 -10.54 28.92 -6.05
C ASN A 39 -9.05 29.26 -5.83
N ARG A 40 -8.68 30.52 -6.06
CA ARG A 40 -7.32 31.01 -5.83
C ARG A 40 -6.93 31.07 -4.36
N GLY A 41 -7.88 31.28 -3.45
CA GLY A 41 -7.61 31.36 -2.01
C GLY A 41 -7.15 30.03 -1.44
N ASP A 42 -7.83 28.95 -1.85
CA ASP A 42 -7.61 27.60 -1.31
C ASP A 42 -6.75 26.72 -2.25
N ALA A 43 -6.37 27.24 -3.41
CA ALA A 43 -5.74 26.49 -4.51
C ALA A 43 -6.51 25.23 -4.96
N CYS A 44 -7.82 25.17 -4.68
CA CYS A 44 -8.69 24.04 -5.02
C CYS A 44 -9.35 24.19 -6.38
N LEU A 45 -9.46 23.09 -7.12
CA LEU A 45 -10.24 22.96 -8.35
C LEU A 45 -11.50 22.14 -8.07
N ASN A 46 -12.64 22.82 -7.98
CA ASN A 46 -13.92 22.16 -7.91
C ASN A 46 -14.32 21.64 -9.28
N ILE A 47 -14.72 20.38 -9.35
CA ILE A 47 -15.19 19.72 -10.55
C ILE A 47 -16.58 19.18 -10.24
N ILE A 48 -17.56 19.69 -10.98
CA ILE A 48 -18.96 19.32 -10.83
C ILE A 48 -19.37 18.64 -12.12
N PRO A 49 -19.39 17.30 -12.18
CA PRO A 49 -19.93 16.61 -13.33
C PRO A 49 -21.39 17.04 -13.53
N THR A 50 -21.75 17.35 -14.77
CA THR A 50 -23.10 17.78 -15.14
C THR A 50 -23.80 16.79 -16.04
N GLU A 51 -23.05 16.07 -16.89
CA GLU A 51 -23.60 15.10 -17.84
C GLU A 51 -22.58 13.97 -18.03
N ALA A 52 -23.04 12.72 -18.08
CA ALA A 52 -22.24 11.55 -18.44
C ALA A 52 -22.91 10.81 -19.59
N THR A 53 -22.10 10.29 -20.50
CA THR A 53 -22.56 9.40 -21.56
C THR A 53 -21.55 8.29 -21.72
N GLN A 54 -21.95 7.07 -21.36
CA GLN A 54 -21.16 5.88 -21.66
C GLN A 54 -21.43 5.46 -23.10
N LEU A 55 -20.37 5.33 -23.89
CA LEU A 55 -20.41 4.85 -25.26
C LEU A 55 -20.30 3.31 -25.26
N PRO A 56 -20.79 2.64 -26.31
CA PRO A 56 -20.57 1.20 -26.47
C PRO A 56 -19.07 0.86 -26.54
N PRO A 57 -18.69 -0.40 -26.32
CA PRO A 57 -17.29 -0.82 -26.41
C PRO A 57 -16.75 -0.68 -27.84
N CYS A 58 -15.45 -0.38 -27.98
CA CYS A 58 -14.82 -0.23 -29.30
C CYS A 58 -14.90 -1.54 -30.11
N PRO A 59 -15.43 -1.52 -31.34
CA PRO A 59 -15.43 -2.69 -32.22
C PRO A 59 -14.03 -3.07 -32.68
N ALA A 60 -13.86 -4.34 -33.04
CA ALA A 60 -12.65 -4.88 -33.64
C ALA A 60 -12.23 -4.10 -34.89
N GLY A 61 -10.94 -3.79 -35.01
CA GLY A 61 -10.36 -3.14 -36.18
C GLY A 61 -10.75 -1.67 -36.38
N ILE A 62 -11.40 -1.04 -35.40
CA ILE A 62 -11.72 0.40 -35.41
C ILE A 62 -10.82 1.10 -34.38
N THR A 63 -10.24 2.25 -34.76
CA THR A 63 -9.46 3.05 -33.81
C THR A 63 -10.37 3.67 -32.75
N ALA A 64 -9.82 3.96 -31.56
CA ALA A 64 -10.58 4.63 -30.50
C ALA A 64 -11.16 5.96 -30.98
N TRP A 65 -10.42 6.67 -31.83
CA TRP A 65 -10.82 7.93 -32.39
C TRP A 65 -11.96 7.81 -33.40
N ASP A 66 -11.89 6.86 -34.33
CA ASP A 66 -12.97 6.63 -35.31
C ASP A 66 -14.26 6.19 -34.62
N HIS A 67 -14.12 5.32 -33.61
CA HIS A 67 -15.23 4.90 -32.77
C HIS A 67 -15.84 6.08 -32.02
N PHE A 68 -15.00 6.88 -31.34
CA PHE A 68 -15.43 8.09 -30.65
C PHE A 68 -16.13 9.09 -31.60
N THR A 69 -15.54 9.36 -32.76
CA THR A 69 -16.06 10.32 -33.74
C THR A 69 -17.44 9.92 -34.24
N LYS A 70 -17.67 8.62 -34.47
CA LYS A 70 -18.98 8.09 -34.87
C LYS A 70 -20.08 8.33 -33.83
N PHE A 71 -19.78 8.22 -32.55
CA PHE A 71 -20.76 8.43 -31.47
C PHE A 71 -20.87 9.88 -31.00
N THR A 72 -19.93 10.73 -31.40
CA THR A 72 -19.91 12.16 -31.08
C THR A 72 -20.22 13.05 -32.28
N GLU A 73 -20.61 12.46 -33.41
CA GLU A 73 -21.00 13.19 -34.61
C GLU A 73 -22.16 14.17 -34.30
N GLY A 74 -21.97 15.46 -34.59
CA GLY A 74 -22.89 16.53 -34.23
C GLY A 74 -22.66 17.18 -32.86
N PHE A 75 -21.83 16.58 -32.00
CA PHE A 75 -21.33 17.18 -30.78
C PHE A 75 -19.91 17.72 -31.02
N GLY A 76 -19.68 19.03 -30.94
CA GLY A 76 -18.37 19.60 -31.24
C GLY A 76 -17.28 19.21 -30.22
N TYR A 77 -16.46 18.19 -30.51
CA TYR A 77 -15.32 17.77 -29.66
C TYR A 77 -14.06 17.35 -30.41
N GLY A 78 -12.98 17.29 -29.63
CA GLY A 78 -11.58 17.14 -30.05
C GLY A 78 -10.86 18.44 -29.73
N SER A 79 -9.99 18.42 -28.71
CA SER A 79 -9.41 19.55 -27.94
C SER A 79 -10.29 20.04 -26.77
N LEU A 80 -9.65 20.29 -25.62
CA LEU A 80 -10.19 21.14 -24.57
C LEU A 80 -10.55 22.50 -25.20
N ARG A 81 -11.83 22.69 -25.55
CA ARG A 81 -12.31 23.96 -26.09
C ARG A 81 -12.75 24.85 -24.95
N PHE A 82 -12.08 25.99 -24.85
CA PHE A 82 -12.37 26.98 -23.83
C PHE A 82 -13.65 27.74 -24.15
N ASP A 83 -14.37 28.09 -23.09
CA ASP A 83 -15.22 29.26 -23.14
C ASP A 83 -14.34 30.51 -23.27
N HIS A 84 -14.80 31.52 -24.01
CA HIS A 84 -14.09 32.77 -24.31
C HIS A 84 -13.62 33.56 -23.07
N ASN A 85 -14.10 33.17 -21.88
CA ASN A 85 -13.77 33.76 -20.59
C ASN A 85 -12.78 32.95 -19.73
N CYS A 86 -12.18 31.88 -20.28
CA CYS A 86 -11.19 31.08 -19.56
C CYS A 86 -9.91 31.90 -19.31
N SER A 87 -9.45 31.97 -18.05
CA SER A 87 -8.24 32.72 -17.73
C SER A 87 -6.98 32.06 -18.33
N ARG A 88 -6.03 32.90 -18.76
CA ARG A 88 -4.73 32.51 -19.35
C ARG A 88 -3.97 31.43 -18.57
N GLN A 89 -4.08 31.38 -17.24
CA GLN A 89 -3.40 30.39 -16.39
C GLN A 89 -3.99 28.98 -16.52
N MET A 90 -5.31 28.87 -16.68
CA MET A 90 -6.00 27.60 -16.90
C MET A 90 -5.71 27.07 -18.30
N ALA A 91 -5.68 27.96 -19.31
CA ALA A 91 -5.27 27.60 -20.66
C ALA A 91 -3.85 27.01 -20.70
N LEU A 92 -2.90 27.59 -19.96
CA LEU A 92 -1.52 27.11 -19.88
C LEU A 92 -1.35 25.77 -19.16
N LEU A 93 -2.09 25.53 -18.06
CA LEU A 93 -2.08 24.25 -17.34
C LEU A 93 -2.62 23.14 -18.24
N VAL A 94 -3.71 23.43 -18.94
CA VAL A 94 -4.43 22.49 -19.79
C VAL A 94 -3.68 22.19 -21.09
N ASP A 95 -3.10 23.19 -21.75
CA ASP A 95 -2.30 22.99 -22.97
C ASP A 95 -1.11 22.06 -22.74
N ARG A 96 -0.54 22.04 -21.52
CA ARG A 96 0.53 21.11 -21.15
C ARG A 96 0.11 19.64 -21.09
N HIS A 97 -1.19 19.37 -20.93
CA HIS A 97 -1.76 18.03 -20.76
C HIS A 97 -2.78 17.69 -21.85
N ARG A 98 -2.86 18.51 -22.91
CA ARG A 98 -3.73 18.28 -24.06
C ARG A 98 -3.12 17.17 -24.93
N PHE A 99 -3.94 16.18 -25.27
CA PHE A 99 -3.60 15.22 -26.31
C PHE A 99 -3.57 15.92 -27.69
N ASP A 100 -2.42 15.83 -28.37
CA ASP A 100 -2.22 16.33 -29.73
C ASP A 100 -1.64 15.21 -30.60
N GLU A 101 -2.47 14.72 -31.51
CA GLU A 101 -2.17 13.61 -32.42
C GLU A 101 -1.03 13.94 -33.41
N GLN A 102 -0.74 15.23 -33.63
CA GLN A 102 0.34 15.68 -34.49
C GLN A 102 1.70 15.78 -33.77
N ASN A 103 1.72 15.59 -32.45
CA ASN A 103 2.90 15.76 -31.64
C ASN A 103 3.26 14.45 -30.92
N TYR A 104 4.23 13.73 -31.47
CA TYR A 104 4.73 12.46 -30.92
C TYR A 104 5.20 12.55 -29.44
N SER A 105 5.58 13.75 -28.97
CA SER A 105 6.00 13.97 -27.58
C SER A 105 4.83 14.02 -26.57
N THR A 106 3.59 14.13 -27.03
CA THR A 106 2.36 14.10 -26.23
C THR A 106 1.58 12.78 -26.35
N ASN A 107 2.08 11.81 -27.12
CA ASN A 107 1.49 10.46 -27.24
C ASN A 107 1.65 9.62 -25.97
N VAL A 108 2.51 10.05 -25.04
CA VAL A 108 2.57 9.53 -23.67
C VAL A 108 2.02 10.64 -22.79
N LEU A 109 0.84 10.41 -22.20
CA LEU A 109 0.31 11.27 -21.16
C LEU A 109 1.39 11.41 -20.08
N GLN A 110 1.90 12.62 -19.86
CA GLN A 110 2.73 12.88 -18.68
C GLN A 110 1.93 12.45 -17.46
N ASN A 111 2.51 11.61 -16.60
CA ASN A 111 1.86 11.16 -15.37
C ASN A 111 1.42 12.39 -14.56
N VAL A 112 0.12 12.63 -14.49
CA VAL A 112 -0.45 13.75 -13.75
C VAL A 112 -1.03 13.17 -12.46
N ALA A 113 -0.16 12.70 -11.56
CA ALA A 113 -0.55 12.13 -10.27
C ALA A 113 -1.60 12.98 -9.51
N SER A 114 -1.57 14.30 -9.69
CA SER A 114 -2.56 15.26 -9.13
C SER A 114 -3.96 15.21 -9.76
N LEU A 115 -4.14 14.65 -10.96
CA LEU A 115 -5.42 14.48 -11.66
C LEU A 115 -5.93 13.04 -11.66
N ASP A 116 -5.11 12.04 -11.33
CA ASP A 116 -5.58 10.64 -11.29
C ASP A 116 -6.80 10.44 -10.37
N PRO A 117 -6.86 11.05 -9.16
CA PRO A 117 -8.06 11.00 -8.34
C PRO A 117 -9.28 11.66 -9.01
N VAL A 118 -9.08 12.73 -9.78
CA VAL A 118 -10.14 13.40 -10.55
C VAL A 118 -10.70 12.45 -11.60
N LEU A 119 -9.82 11.85 -12.40
CA LEU A 119 -10.21 10.99 -13.51
C LEU A 119 -10.87 9.72 -13.00
N TYR A 120 -10.39 9.17 -11.87
CA TYR A 120 -11.01 8.04 -11.18
C TYR A 120 -12.42 8.39 -10.66
N LEU A 121 -12.60 9.53 -9.99
CA LEU A 121 -13.92 9.99 -9.51
C LEU A 121 -14.89 10.22 -10.66
N LEU A 122 -14.43 10.88 -11.72
CA LEU A 122 -15.21 11.11 -12.93
C LEU A 122 -15.62 9.78 -13.58
N TRP A 123 -14.71 8.81 -13.66
CA TRP A 123 -15.00 7.47 -14.18
C TRP A 123 -16.06 6.74 -13.34
N HIS A 124 -15.89 6.72 -12.01
CA HIS A 124 -16.87 6.11 -11.10
C HIS A 124 -18.22 6.83 -11.11
N TRP A 125 -18.25 8.14 -11.33
CA TRP A 125 -19.49 8.90 -11.47
C TRP A 125 -20.33 8.43 -12.68
N VAL A 126 -19.67 8.13 -13.80
CA VAL A 126 -20.35 7.60 -15.01
C VAL A 126 -20.93 6.22 -14.78
N SER A 127 -20.21 5.36 -14.06
CA SER A 127 -20.64 3.98 -13.83
C SER A 127 -21.72 3.85 -12.76
N ALA A 128 -21.86 4.83 -11.85
CA ALA A 128 -22.73 4.73 -10.67
C ALA A 128 -23.88 5.75 -10.59
N SER A 129 -24.01 6.71 -11.54
CA SER A 129 -25.18 7.60 -11.68
C SER A 129 -25.50 8.51 -10.47
N TYR A 130 -24.52 9.02 -9.73
CA TYR A 130 -24.75 9.99 -8.64
C TYR A 130 -24.76 11.45 -9.14
N THR A 131 -25.11 12.43 -8.32
CA THR A 131 -25.11 13.88 -8.67
C THR A 131 -24.47 14.73 -7.56
N MET A 132 -23.25 14.37 -7.13
CA MET A 132 -22.49 15.15 -6.14
C MET A 132 -21.34 15.93 -6.78
N ALA A 133 -21.18 17.18 -6.35
CA ALA A 133 -20.02 18.04 -6.66
C ALA A 133 -18.81 17.61 -5.81
N PHE A 134 -17.60 17.61 -6.38
CA PHE A 134 -16.37 17.32 -5.64
C PHE A 134 -15.24 18.31 -5.93
N GLY A 135 -14.32 18.50 -4.98
CA GLY A 135 -13.28 19.53 -5.03
C GLY A 135 -11.88 18.98 -4.98
N VAL A 136 -11.16 18.90 -6.10
CA VAL A 136 -9.80 18.36 -6.12
C VAL A 136 -8.74 19.46 -5.96
N PRO A 137 -7.83 19.35 -4.99
CA PRO A 137 -6.69 20.25 -4.88
C PRO A 137 -5.70 19.98 -6.03
N LEU A 138 -5.63 20.88 -7.02
CA LEU A 138 -4.69 20.77 -8.16
C LEU A 138 -3.24 21.03 -7.78
N ALA A 139 -3.04 21.71 -6.66
CA ALA A 139 -1.77 21.90 -6.02
C ALA A 139 -2.07 21.98 -4.52
N SER A 140 -1.29 21.30 -3.70
CA SER A 140 -1.23 21.69 -2.29
C SER A 140 -0.93 23.21 -2.26
N PRO A 141 -1.73 24.04 -1.59
CA PRO A 141 -1.49 25.50 -1.51
C PRO A 141 -0.10 25.82 -0.92
N HIS A 142 0.52 24.82 -0.30
CA HIS A 142 1.92 24.81 0.08
C HIS A 142 2.65 23.86 -0.87
N LYS A 143 3.69 24.35 -1.57
CA LYS A 143 4.69 23.44 -2.14
C LYS A 143 5.14 22.54 -1.01
N VAL A 144 4.68 21.28 -0.99
CA VAL A 144 5.19 20.28 -0.07
C VAL A 144 6.68 20.25 -0.37
N ALA A 145 7.50 20.58 0.63
CA ALA A 145 8.93 20.49 0.44
C ALA A 145 9.23 19.07 -0.05
N PRO A 146 10.03 18.89 -1.12
CA PRO A 146 10.28 17.57 -1.69
C PRO A 146 10.80 16.56 -0.65
N ASP A 147 11.31 17.04 0.47
CA ASP A 147 11.84 16.25 1.57
C ASP A 147 10.92 16.23 2.82
N ALA A 148 9.66 16.68 2.75
CA ALA A 148 8.83 16.86 3.95
C ALA A 148 8.64 15.54 4.73
N PHE A 149 8.61 14.41 4.03
CA PHE A 149 8.56 13.06 4.60
C PHE A 149 9.93 12.38 4.72
N ALA A 150 11.03 13.06 4.37
CA ALA A 150 12.37 12.57 4.66
C ALA A 150 12.56 12.40 6.17
N TRP A 151 13.27 11.36 6.58
CA TRP A 151 13.40 11.00 7.99
C TRP A 151 13.87 12.15 8.88
N GLU A 152 14.82 12.96 8.45
CA GLU A 152 15.30 14.08 9.28
C GLU A 152 14.19 15.09 9.56
N ASN A 153 13.31 15.32 8.60
CA ASN A 153 12.13 16.15 8.77
C ASN A 153 11.07 15.47 9.64
N LEU A 154 10.82 14.18 9.45
CA LEU A 154 9.92 13.42 10.31
C LEU A 154 10.40 13.41 11.76
N LYS A 155 11.67 13.09 12.00
CA LYS A 155 12.28 13.08 13.33
C LYS A 155 12.24 14.45 13.99
N ARG A 156 12.52 15.53 13.23
CA ARG A 156 12.46 16.90 13.74
C ARG A 156 11.05 17.30 14.19
N ASN A 157 10.03 16.94 13.42
CA ASN A 157 8.66 17.41 13.63
C ASN A 157 7.81 16.45 14.49
N PHE A 158 7.97 15.15 14.28
CA PHE A 158 7.20 14.07 14.93
C PHE A 158 8.02 13.26 15.94
N GLY A 159 9.31 13.52 16.14
CA GLY A 159 10.18 12.67 16.97
C GLY A 159 9.73 12.45 18.42
N HIS A 160 8.93 13.37 18.97
CA HIS A 160 8.34 13.26 20.31
C HIS A 160 7.06 12.41 20.36
N LEU A 161 6.48 12.08 19.19
CA LEU A 161 5.30 11.25 19.03
C LEU A 161 5.65 9.85 18.54
N LEU A 162 6.73 9.73 17.76
CA LEU A 162 7.20 8.47 17.19
C LEU A 162 7.69 7.52 18.27
N ILE A 163 7.30 6.26 18.18
CA ILE A 163 7.90 5.19 18.97
C ILE A 163 9.41 5.08 18.65
N PRO A 164 10.24 4.69 19.63
CA PRO A 164 11.66 4.50 19.40
C PRO A 164 11.90 3.39 18.37
N ARG A 165 12.89 3.59 17.50
CA ARG A 165 13.32 2.59 16.51
C ARG A 165 14.80 2.69 16.19
N ALA A 166 15.42 1.56 15.86
CA ALA A 166 16.72 1.56 15.21
C ALA A 166 16.52 1.66 13.69
N ARG A 167 17.41 2.39 13.01
CA ARG A 167 17.39 2.53 11.55
C ARG A 167 18.72 2.03 11.00
N HIS A 168 18.66 1.21 9.96
CA HIS A 168 19.82 0.70 9.25
C HIS A 168 19.62 0.92 7.76
N ILE A 169 20.68 1.32 7.06
CA ILE A 169 20.63 1.53 5.61
C ILE A 169 20.95 0.18 4.95
N LEU A 170 20.12 -0.23 3.99
CA LEU A 170 20.34 -1.42 3.18
C LEU A 170 20.95 -0.98 1.85
N GLU A 171 22.22 -1.27 1.63
CA GLU A 171 22.95 -0.97 0.39
C GLU A 171 24.13 -1.94 0.22
N GLY A 172 24.68 -2.00 -1.00
CA GLY A 172 25.88 -2.80 -1.31
C GLY A 172 25.72 -4.29 -0.98
N GLY A 173 26.78 -4.91 -0.45
CA GLY A 173 26.83 -6.34 -0.15
C GLY A 173 25.76 -6.84 0.83
N LEU A 174 25.28 -5.99 1.75
CA LEU A 174 24.16 -6.32 2.63
C LEU A 174 22.86 -6.48 1.83
N LEU A 175 22.58 -5.56 0.91
CA LEU A 175 21.38 -5.62 0.09
C LEU A 175 21.45 -6.79 -0.89
N GLU A 176 22.61 -7.04 -1.49
CA GLU A 176 22.86 -8.21 -2.33
C GLU A 176 22.63 -9.52 -1.57
N TYR A 177 23.12 -9.61 -0.33
CA TYR A 177 22.85 -10.75 0.54
C TYR A 177 21.35 -10.93 0.80
N LEU A 178 20.64 -9.87 1.19
CA LEU A 178 19.22 -9.94 1.53
C LEU A 178 18.34 -10.30 0.32
N LYS A 179 18.68 -9.80 -0.88
CA LYS A 179 17.97 -10.08 -2.14
C LYS A 179 18.40 -11.37 -2.84
N SER A 180 19.42 -12.05 -2.34
CA SER A 180 19.84 -13.32 -2.92
C SER A 180 18.87 -14.44 -2.56
N ASP A 181 18.63 -15.35 -3.51
CA ASP A 181 17.84 -16.58 -3.32
C ASP A 181 18.48 -17.58 -2.34
N ASN A 182 19.74 -17.35 -1.95
CA ASN A 182 20.46 -18.24 -1.05
C ASN A 182 20.06 -17.99 0.41
N MET A 183 19.54 -18.99 1.11
CA MET A 183 19.04 -18.90 2.49
C MET A 183 20.09 -19.11 3.59
N VAL A 184 21.39 -19.07 3.27
CA VAL A 184 22.48 -19.15 4.26
C VAL A 184 22.42 -17.99 5.25
N LEU A 185 22.59 -18.27 6.53
CA LEU A 185 22.62 -17.29 7.62
C LEU A 185 24.06 -16.91 8.00
N PRO A 186 24.28 -15.70 8.54
CA PRO A 186 25.61 -15.29 9.00
C PRO A 186 26.11 -16.19 10.14
N PRO A 187 27.43 -16.45 10.23
CA PRO A 187 28.00 -17.22 11.32
C PRO A 187 27.56 -16.70 12.71
N GLY A 188 27.18 -17.60 13.62
CA GLY A 188 26.75 -17.24 14.98
C GLY A 188 25.32 -16.69 15.08
N VAL A 189 24.51 -16.83 14.02
CA VAL A 189 23.05 -16.59 14.04
C VAL A 189 22.25 -17.90 14.21
N ASP A 190 22.89 -19.06 14.14
CA ASP A 190 22.24 -20.36 14.33
C ASP A 190 22.23 -20.82 15.78
N HIS A 191 21.05 -21.23 16.26
CA HIS A 191 20.79 -22.47 16.98
C HIS A 191 19.26 -22.64 17.10
N ILE A 192 18.65 -23.49 16.27
CA ILE A 192 17.42 -24.16 16.68
C ILE A 192 17.86 -25.51 17.23
N THR A 193 17.77 -25.69 18.54
CA THR A 193 17.68 -27.03 19.11
C THR A 193 16.27 -27.50 18.83
N TYR A 194 16.05 -28.14 17.69
CA TYR A 194 14.81 -28.88 17.49
C TYR A 194 14.85 -29.98 18.56
N ALA A 195 13.86 -30.00 19.46
CA ALA A 195 13.65 -31.17 20.30
C ALA A 195 13.51 -32.35 19.34
N SER A 196 14.38 -33.36 19.49
CA SER A 196 14.51 -34.53 18.62
C SER A 196 13.18 -34.87 17.97
N VAL A 197 13.04 -34.50 16.69
CA VAL A 197 11.89 -34.92 15.89
C VAL A 197 12.09 -36.42 15.69
N ASP A 198 11.09 -37.24 16.04
CA ASP A 198 11.17 -38.69 15.88
C ASP A 198 11.59 -39.02 14.44
N SER A 199 12.49 -40.00 14.31
CA SER A 199 13.24 -40.39 13.10
C SER A 199 12.38 -41.03 11.98
N SER A 200 11.13 -40.58 11.86
CA SER A 200 10.17 -41.01 10.85
C SER A 200 9.61 -39.83 10.05
N SER A 201 10.19 -38.64 10.18
CA SER A 201 9.79 -37.47 9.41
C SER A 201 10.71 -37.30 8.19
N ASP A 202 10.16 -36.85 7.06
CA ASP A 202 10.86 -36.61 5.79
C ASP A 202 12.02 -35.57 5.88
N PHE A 203 12.29 -35.06 7.08
CA PHE A 203 13.42 -34.17 7.39
C PHE A 203 14.76 -34.89 7.55
N ASP A 204 14.81 -36.23 7.61
CA ASP A 204 16.06 -37.01 7.66
C ASP A 204 16.97 -36.82 6.42
N SER A 205 16.44 -36.19 5.35
CA SER A 205 17.20 -35.85 4.15
C SER A 205 17.85 -34.45 4.20
N TYR A 206 17.54 -33.63 5.20
CA TYR A 206 18.25 -32.38 5.42
C TYR A 206 19.45 -32.66 6.32
N PRO A 207 20.69 -32.44 5.84
CA PRO A 207 21.87 -32.69 6.65
C PRO A 207 21.78 -31.82 7.91
N SER A 208 21.74 -32.44 9.07
CA SER A 208 22.00 -31.76 10.33
C SER A 208 23.42 -31.20 10.27
N ASP A 209 23.60 -29.91 10.50
CA ASP A 209 24.87 -29.17 10.44
C ASP A 209 25.92 -29.59 11.51
N ASP A 210 25.85 -30.80 12.03
CA ASP A 210 26.77 -31.30 13.06
C ASP A 210 28.08 -31.89 12.51
N ARG A 211 28.36 -31.81 11.20
CA ARG A 211 29.64 -32.28 10.65
C ARG A 211 30.15 -31.47 9.47
N SER A 212 31.13 -30.60 9.72
CA SER A 212 32.36 -30.55 8.91
C SER A 212 33.40 -29.57 9.47
N GLU A 213 34.08 -29.98 10.54
CA GLU A 213 35.50 -29.62 10.66
C GLU A 213 36.26 -30.38 9.56
N GLY A 214 36.59 -29.70 8.46
CA GLY A 214 37.61 -30.14 7.51
C GLY A 214 37.11 -30.72 6.18
N SER A 215 36.63 -29.87 5.28
CA SER A 215 36.80 -30.09 3.84
C SER A 215 36.79 -28.76 3.09
N SER A 216 37.91 -28.47 2.38
CA SER A 216 38.09 -27.50 1.29
C SER A 216 37.15 -26.28 1.26
N ALA A 217 37.71 -25.11 1.59
CA ALA A 217 37.16 -23.77 1.39
C ALA A 217 36.17 -23.66 0.21
N SER A 218 34.89 -23.91 0.49
CA SER A 218 33.82 -23.28 -0.27
C SER A 218 33.93 -21.81 0.06
N VAL A 219 34.29 -21.00 -0.94
CA VAL A 219 34.23 -19.54 -0.83
C VAL A 219 32.84 -19.21 -0.31
N ASP A 220 32.76 -18.67 0.90
CA ASP A 220 31.50 -18.16 1.42
C ASP A 220 30.92 -17.21 0.37
N PRO A 221 29.68 -17.44 -0.12
CA PRO A 221 29.16 -16.69 -1.25
C PRO A 221 28.90 -15.21 -0.94
N PHE A 222 29.03 -14.79 0.32
CA PHE A 222 28.68 -13.45 0.80
C PHE A 222 29.77 -12.83 1.65
N ASP A 223 29.86 -11.50 1.57
CA ASP A 223 30.69 -10.69 2.46
C ASP A 223 30.01 -10.55 3.83
N TRP A 224 30.30 -11.48 4.75
CA TRP A 224 29.77 -11.44 6.11
C TRP A 224 30.15 -10.17 6.88
N ALA A 225 31.24 -9.50 6.53
CA ALA A 225 31.62 -8.24 7.16
C ALA A 225 30.62 -7.11 6.84
N ALA A 226 29.92 -7.18 5.70
CA ALA A 226 28.83 -6.26 5.36
C ALA A 226 27.53 -6.55 6.14
N VAL A 227 27.32 -7.80 6.58
CA VAL A 227 26.08 -8.24 7.26
C VAL A 227 26.18 -8.13 8.79
N GLU A 228 27.36 -8.36 9.36
CA GLU A 228 27.58 -8.37 10.82
C GLU A 228 27.11 -7.08 11.55
N PRO A 229 27.30 -5.86 11.00
CA PRO A 229 26.79 -4.64 11.63
C PRO A 229 25.28 -4.65 11.85
N LEU A 230 24.51 -5.20 10.89
CA LEU A 230 23.07 -5.35 11.03
C LEU A 230 22.73 -6.37 12.13
N VAL A 231 23.40 -7.53 12.13
CA VAL A 231 23.20 -8.58 13.14
C VAL A 231 23.45 -8.06 14.55
N ALA A 232 24.51 -7.27 14.74
CA ALA A 232 24.83 -6.64 16.02
C ALA A 232 23.72 -5.67 16.49
N VAL A 233 23.17 -4.86 15.60
CA VAL A 233 22.05 -3.95 15.90
C VAL A 233 20.80 -4.75 16.30
N ILE A 234 20.45 -5.79 15.55
CA ILE A 234 19.30 -6.65 15.85
C ILE A 234 19.47 -7.31 17.22
N ARG A 235 20.63 -7.91 17.48
CA ARG A 235 20.95 -8.58 18.76
C ARG A 235 20.86 -7.61 19.93
N SER A 236 21.36 -6.38 19.76
CA SER A 236 21.27 -5.32 20.78
C SER A 236 19.82 -4.93 21.10
N MET A 237 19.01 -4.70 20.06
CA MET A 237 17.59 -4.34 20.20
C MET A 237 16.79 -5.45 20.88
N ILE A 238 16.98 -6.70 20.47
CA ILE A 238 16.31 -7.87 21.06
C ILE A 238 16.74 -8.06 22.52
N THR A 239 18.04 -7.94 22.83
CA THR A 239 18.52 -8.05 24.22
C THR A 239 17.83 -7.02 25.13
N LYS A 240 17.67 -5.80 24.63
CA LYS A 240 17.05 -4.68 25.36
C LYS A 240 15.53 -4.81 25.46
N HIS A 241 14.85 -5.22 24.40
CA HIS A 241 13.38 -5.14 24.27
C HIS A 241 12.66 -6.49 24.24
N LYS A 242 13.41 -7.60 24.35
CA LYS A 242 12.98 -9.02 24.27
C LYS A 242 12.47 -9.46 22.91
N SER A 243 11.85 -8.57 22.15
CA SER A 243 11.42 -8.81 20.77
C SER A 243 11.50 -7.53 19.95
N VAL A 244 11.50 -7.69 18.63
CA VAL A 244 11.51 -6.59 17.65
C VAL A 244 10.55 -6.86 16.50
N VAL A 245 10.11 -5.80 15.82
CA VAL A 245 9.31 -5.88 14.58
C VAL A 245 10.08 -5.15 13.47
N PRO A 246 10.50 -5.84 12.40
CA PRO A 246 11.19 -5.22 11.27
C PRO A 246 10.22 -4.64 10.22
N SER A 247 10.65 -3.58 9.55
CA SER A 247 10.01 -3.05 8.32
C SER A 247 11.05 -2.45 7.39
N VAL A 248 10.88 -2.54 6.08
CA VAL A 248 11.75 -1.89 5.09
C VAL A 248 10.96 -0.79 4.39
N ASP A 249 11.42 0.46 4.48
CA ASP A 249 10.78 1.64 3.89
C ASP A 249 9.27 1.79 4.23
N GLY A 250 8.87 1.29 5.41
CA GLY A 250 7.48 1.32 5.88
C GLY A 250 6.66 0.08 5.52
N ILE A 251 7.23 -0.85 4.78
CA ILE A 251 6.64 -2.14 4.43
C ILE A 251 7.01 -3.14 5.51
N PHE A 252 6.00 -3.71 6.16
CA PHE A 252 6.20 -4.80 7.10
C PHE A 252 6.27 -6.14 6.38
N LEU A 253 6.88 -7.13 7.02
CA LEU A 253 7.26 -8.41 6.42
C LEU A 253 6.21 -9.49 6.70
N ASP A 254 4.92 -9.13 6.66
CA ASP A 254 3.84 -10.02 7.06
C ASP A 254 3.52 -11.11 6.02
N ASP A 255 3.95 -10.93 4.78
CA ASP A 255 3.93 -11.95 3.73
C ASP A 255 4.87 -13.13 4.02
N ALA A 256 5.95 -12.91 4.77
CA ALA A 256 6.97 -13.89 5.09
C ALA A 256 6.78 -14.59 6.45
N LEU A 257 5.67 -14.37 7.17
CA LEU A 257 5.53 -14.90 8.55
C LEU A 257 5.61 -16.43 8.66
N TRP A 258 5.41 -17.15 7.55
CA TRP A 258 5.57 -18.60 7.47
C TRP A 258 6.99 -19.09 7.79
N VAL A 259 8.03 -18.24 7.70
CA VAL A 259 9.40 -18.57 8.15
C VAL A 259 9.71 -18.20 9.60
N ALA A 260 8.81 -17.47 10.28
CA ALA A 260 9.04 -16.94 11.63
C ALA A 260 7.84 -17.19 12.57
N ASN A 261 7.48 -18.47 12.74
CA ASN A 261 6.45 -18.92 13.70
C ASN A 261 5.09 -18.19 13.56
N LEU A 262 4.75 -17.70 12.37
CA LEU A 262 3.53 -16.92 12.10
C LEU A 262 3.39 -15.66 12.99
N SER A 263 4.50 -15.07 13.44
CA SER A 263 4.50 -13.88 14.29
C SER A 263 5.33 -12.75 13.69
N ILE A 264 4.80 -11.53 13.73
CA ILE A 264 5.54 -10.31 13.40
C ILE A 264 6.65 -9.99 14.40
N GLU A 265 6.57 -10.53 15.63
CA GLU A 265 7.56 -10.32 16.67
C GLU A 265 8.71 -11.31 16.50
N CYS A 266 9.91 -10.77 16.28
CA CYS A 266 11.15 -11.54 16.25
C CYS A 266 11.86 -11.48 17.60
N THR A 267 12.18 -12.64 18.16
CA THR A 267 12.89 -12.83 19.43
C THR A 267 14.36 -13.20 19.24
N CYS A 268 14.80 -13.46 18.01
CA CYS A 268 16.21 -13.68 17.70
C CYS A 268 16.61 -13.06 16.35
N PRO A 269 17.92 -12.81 16.10
CA PRO A 269 18.40 -12.28 14.82
C PRO A 269 18.05 -13.15 13.61
N ARG A 270 17.99 -14.47 13.82
CA ARG A 270 17.60 -15.44 12.79
C ARG A 270 16.22 -15.14 12.21
N GLU A 271 15.22 -14.93 13.06
CA GLU A 271 13.84 -14.63 12.62
C GLU A 271 13.80 -13.35 11.78
N VAL A 272 14.51 -12.30 12.19
CA VAL A 272 14.58 -11.04 11.44
C VAL A 272 15.19 -11.24 10.06
N LEU A 273 16.32 -11.95 9.97
CA LEU A 273 16.99 -12.19 8.68
C LEU A 273 16.15 -13.07 7.76
N LEU A 274 15.50 -14.10 8.29
CA LEU A 274 14.61 -14.96 7.51
C LEU A 274 13.42 -14.18 6.95
N LEU A 275 12.75 -13.37 7.77
CA LEU A 275 11.66 -12.52 7.28
C LEU A 275 12.14 -11.58 6.16
N LEU A 276 13.31 -10.95 6.33
CA LEU A 276 13.86 -10.04 5.32
C LEU A 276 14.14 -10.77 4.00
N LYS A 277 14.74 -11.96 4.05
CA LYS A 277 15.08 -12.74 2.85
C LYS A 277 13.87 -13.39 2.19
N SER A 278 12.83 -13.74 2.96
CA SER A 278 11.66 -14.45 2.44
C SER A 278 10.49 -13.54 2.05
N SER A 279 10.52 -12.25 2.40
CA SER A 279 9.49 -11.28 2.02
C SER A 279 9.72 -10.77 0.61
N THR A 280 8.71 -10.90 -0.25
CA THR A 280 8.74 -10.39 -1.63
C THR A 280 8.30 -8.94 -1.71
N TYR A 281 7.46 -8.49 -0.77
CA TYR A 281 6.82 -7.17 -0.81
C TYR A 281 7.83 -6.01 -0.88
N TRP A 282 8.91 -6.05 -0.10
CA TRP A 282 9.90 -4.98 -0.12
C TRP A 282 10.96 -5.17 -1.22
N GLN A 283 11.25 -6.41 -1.62
CA GLN A 283 12.34 -6.71 -2.55
C GLN A 283 12.07 -6.15 -3.95
N GLU A 284 10.81 -6.16 -4.38
CA GLU A 284 10.35 -5.60 -5.66
C GLU A 284 10.35 -4.07 -5.68
N LEU A 285 10.16 -3.44 -4.51
CA LEU A 285 9.98 -1.99 -4.38
C LEU A 285 11.27 -1.23 -4.10
N VAL A 286 12.19 -1.86 -3.36
CA VAL A 286 13.49 -1.26 -3.04
C VAL A 286 14.44 -1.44 -4.22
N GLY A 287 15.04 -0.36 -4.70
CA GLY A 287 16.05 -0.40 -5.77
C GLY A 287 17.42 -0.85 -5.26
N SER A 288 18.42 0.01 -5.43
CA SER A 288 19.80 -0.18 -4.95
C SER A 288 20.03 0.29 -3.51
N LYS A 289 19.04 0.91 -2.88
CA LYS A 289 19.09 1.44 -1.52
C LYS A 289 17.73 1.41 -0.87
N GLY A 290 17.66 0.93 0.37
CA GLY A 290 16.45 0.98 1.21
C GLY A 290 16.78 1.26 2.67
N CYS A 291 15.77 1.41 3.52
CA CYS A 291 15.95 1.62 4.95
C CYS A 291 15.17 0.60 5.79
N LEU A 292 15.91 -0.21 6.55
CA LEU A 292 15.36 -1.08 7.57
C LEU A 292 15.10 -0.28 8.85
N ASN A 293 13.86 -0.34 9.33
CA ASN A 293 13.47 0.12 10.66
C ASN A 293 13.20 -1.10 11.54
N ILE A 294 13.76 -1.09 12.75
CA ILE A 294 13.58 -2.14 13.76
C ILE A 294 12.91 -1.51 14.96
N TYR A 295 11.66 -1.89 15.22
CA TYR A 295 10.87 -1.38 16.33
C TYR A 295 10.91 -2.35 17.52
N PRO A 296 10.84 -1.87 18.78
CA PRO A 296 10.62 -2.74 19.93
C PRO A 296 9.26 -3.44 19.89
N GLY A 297 9.23 -4.77 20.05
CA GLY A 297 7.98 -5.55 19.93
C GLY A 297 6.94 -5.24 21.00
N ILE A 298 7.35 -4.65 22.13
CA ILE A 298 6.42 -4.18 23.18
C ILE A 298 5.38 -3.17 22.68
N TYR A 299 5.67 -2.44 21.59
CA TYR A 299 4.75 -1.47 20.99
C TYR A 299 3.74 -2.11 20.04
N PHE A 300 3.86 -3.41 19.78
CA PHE A 300 3.02 -4.16 18.84
C PHE A 300 2.22 -5.26 19.55
N ARG A 301 2.82 -5.89 20.57
CA ARG A 301 2.21 -6.97 21.34
C ARG A 301 0.85 -6.59 21.93
N ASN A 302 -0.18 -7.38 21.64
CA ASN A 302 -1.57 -7.21 22.15
C ASN A 302 -2.19 -5.83 21.84
N ARG A 303 -1.71 -5.18 20.77
CA ARG A 303 -2.19 -3.87 20.32
C ARG A 303 -2.80 -4.02 18.94
N LEU A 304 -3.65 -3.08 18.56
CA LEU A 304 -4.20 -2.99 17.21
C LEU A 304 -3.23 -2.18 16.36
N GLN A 305 -2.82 -2.69 15.21
CA GLN A 305 -1.92 -1.98 14.31
C GLN A 305 -2.71 -1.52 13.11
N LEU A 306 -2.76 -0.21 12.94
CA LEU A 306 -3.68 0.45 12.03
C LEU A 306 -2.94 1.47 11.19
N ARG A 307 -3.36 1.58 9.94
CA ARG A 307 -2.94 2.64 9.03
C ARG A 307 -4.06 3.64 8.86
N CYS A 308 -3.75 4.90 9.05
CA CYS A 308 -4.68 6.01 9.04
C CYS A 308 -4.40 6.90 7.83
N PHE A 309 -5.43 7.24 7.07
CA PHE A 309 -5.33 8.09 5.89
C PHE A 309 -5.94 9.45 6.17
N VAL A 310 -5.14 10.49 5.93
CA VAL A 310 -5.55 11.88 6.04
C VAL A 310 -5.60 12.49 4.65
N VAL A 311 -6.75 13.06 4.29
CA VAL A 311 -6.93 13.81 3.06
C VAL A 311 -7.46 15.18 3.43
N GLN A 312 -6.75 16.24 2.99
CA GLN A 312 -7.14 17.63 3.26
C GLN A 312 -7.43 17.93 4.75
N ASN A 313 -6.54 17.45 5.64
CA ASN A 313 -6.61 17.61 7.10
C ASN A 313 -7.78 16.86 7.76
N GLU A 314 -8.39 15.91 7.05
CA GLU A 314 -9.45 15.07 7.58
C GLU A 314 -9.01 13.61 7.63
N LEU A 315 -9.27 12.94 8.76
CA LEU A 315 -9.11 11.50 8.87
C LEU A 315 -10.23 10.79 8.08
N VAL A 316 -9.87 10.16 6.97
CA VAL A 316 -10.83 9.60 6.01
C VAL A 316 -10.99 8.11 6.16
N CYS A 317 -9.88 7.39 6.33
CA CYS A 317 -9.86 5.93 6.34
C CYS A 317 -8.94 5.39 7.45
N LEU A 318 -9.35 4.28 8.04
CA LEU A 318 -8.58 3.43 8.94
C LEU A 318 -8.55 2.04 8.33
N GLU A 319 -7.37 1.49 8.09
CA GLU A 319 -7.24 0.09 7.70
C GLU A 319 -6.39 -0.70 8.69
N GLN A 320 -6.71 -1.98 8.84
CA GLN A 320 -5.87 -2.94 9.55
C GLN A 320 -4.55 -3.14 8.80
N LEU A 321 -3.43 -3.03 9.52
CA LEU A 321 -2.10 -3.12 8.94
C LEU A 321 -1.68 -4.57 8.65
N PHE A 322 -1.97 -5.48 9.58
CA PHE A 322 -1.50 -6.87 9.54
C PHE A 322 -2.63 -7.84 9.24
N VAL A 323 -2.62 -8.46 8.06
CA VAL A 323 -3.77 -9.24 7.58
C VAL A 323 -3.89 -10.65 8.18
N HIS A 324 -2.84 -11.13 8.84
CA HIS A 324 -2.83 -12.44 9.51
C HIS A 324 -3.58 -12.42 10.86
N GLU A 325 -3.70 -11.25 11.47
CA GLU A 325 -4.51 -11.05 12.67
C GLU A 325 -5.99 -10.90 12.28
N ASN A 326 -6.91 -11.40 13.11
CA ASN A 326 -8.34 -11.21 12.87
C ASN A 326 -8.89 -10.30 13.96
N PHE A 327 -9.23 -9.06 13.59
CA PHE A 327 -9.88 -8.10 14.48
C PHE A 327 -11.39 -8.12 14.28
N GLY A 328 -12.02 -9.30 14.33
CA GLY A 328 -13.47 -9.45 14.13
C GLY A 328 -14.34 -8.61 15.08
N PHE A 329 -13.78 -8.08 16.16
CA PHE A 329 -14.45 -7.11 17.04
C PHE A 329 -14.55 -5.70 16.40
N MET A 330 -13.62 -5.30 15.52
CA MET A 330 -13.69 -4.01 14.80
C MET A 330 -14.96 -3.92 13.93
N ALA A 331 -15.49 -5.06 13.48
CA ALA A 331 -16.78 -5.12 12.78
C ALA A 331 -17.97 -4.66 13.64
N LYS A 332 -17.87 -4.77 14.97
CA LYS A 332 -18.98 -4.56 15.92
C LYS A 332 -18.77 -3.34 16.83
N GLU A 333 -17.52 -2.99 17.14
CA GLU A 333 -17.17 -2.02 18.18
C GLU A 333 -16.07 -1.04 17.74
N ALA A 334 -16.03 -0.63 16.46
CA ALA A 334 -15.06 0.36 15.98
C ALA A 334 -15.29 1.80 16.50
N GLN A 335 -16.47 2.10 17.07
CA GLN A 335 -16.84 3.46 17.48
C GLN A 335 -15.88 4.10 18.52
N PRO A 336 -15.50 3.42 19.63
CA PRO A 336 -14.54 3.98 20.58
C PRO A 336 -13.15 4.18 19.96
N LEU A 337 -12.73 3.23 19.12
CA LEU A 337 -11.45 3.28 18.40
C LEU A 337 -11.39 4.49 17.46
N VAL A 338 -12.42 4.70 16.63
CA VAL A 338 -12.52 5.85 15.72
C VAL A 338 -12.53 7.17 16.51
N THR A 339 -13.22 7.21 17.65
CA THR A 339 -13.26 8.38 18.52
C THR A 339 -11.87 8.71 19.06
N ALA A 340 -11.13 7.71 19.57
CA ALA A 340 -9.77 7.88 20.06
C ALA A 340 -8.81 8.35 18.95
N LEU A 341 -8.90 7.74 17.76
CA LEU A 341 -8.05 8.08 16.62
C LEU A 341 -8.36 9.47 16.04
N LYS A 342 -9.63 9.91 16.03
CA LYS A 342 -9.96 11.31 15.70
C LYS A 342 -9.38 12.30 16.69
N GLY A 343 -9.40 11.96 17.99
CA GLY A 343 -8.74 12.75 19.03
C GLY A 343 -7.23 12.84 18.81
N TYR A 344 -6.59 11.71 18.55
CA TYR A 344 -5.15 11.63 18.29
C TYR A 344 -4.74 12.34 17.00
N HIS A 345 -5.52 12.17 15.93
CA HIS A 345 -5.34 12.82 14.64
C HIS A 345 -5.20 14.33 14.76
N LYS A 346 -5.93 15.01 15.67
CA LYS A 346 -5.77 16.45 15.88
C LYS A 346 -4.32 16.83 16.21
N ARG A 347 -3.63 16.04 17.04
CA ARG A 347 -2.22 16.27 17.39
C ARG A 347 -1.29 16.09 16.19
N ILE A 348 -1.57 15.11 15.35
CA ILE A 348 -0.82 14.86 14.10
C ILE A 348 -1.06 16.00 13.11
N ASN A 349 -2.33 16.40 12.94
CA ASN A 349 -2.74 17.46 12.03
C ASN A 349 -2.13 18.82 12.39
N ASP A 350 -2.01 19.14 13.68
CA ASP A 350 -1.32 20.35 14.13
C ASP A 350 0.16 20.38 13.70
N VAL A 351 0.82 19.22 13.61
CA VAL A 351 2.19 19.11 13.10
C VAL A 351 2.19 19.22 11.58
N LEU A 352 1.32 18.46 10.89
CA LEU A 352 1.18 18.47 9.42
C LEU A 352 0.90 19.88 8.89
N TYR A 353 -0.05 20.60 9.49
CA TYR A 353 -0.38 21.98 9.16
C TYR A 353 0.83 22.91 9.28
N ARG A 354 1.62 22.79 10.36
CA ARG A 354 2.83 23.60 10.57
C ARG A 354 3.90 23.38 9.51
N ILE A 355 3.97 22.18 8.92
CA ILE A 355 4.91 21.84 7.85
C ILE A 355 4.30 21.94 6.45
N GLY A 356 3.06 22.46 6.34
CA GLY A 356 2.39 22.69 5.05
C GLY A 356 1.93 21.42 4.35
N ILE A 357 1.66 20.34 5.09
CA ILE A 357 1.13 19.08 4.56
C ILE A 357 -0.34 18.99 4.91
N SER A 358 -1.19 18.75 3.91
CA SER A 358 -2.64 18.58 4.09
C SER A 358 -3.10 17.13 3.93
N SER A 359 -2.29 16.27 3.34
CA SER A 359 -2.63 14.86 3.12
C SER A 359 -1.43 13.98 3.45
N ALA A 360 -1.66 12.90 4.18
CA ALA A 360 -0.61 12.00 4.65
C ALA A 360 -1.20 10.64 5.02
N VAL A 361 -0.33 9.66 5.19
CA VAL A 361 -0.65 8.38 5.81
C VAL A 361 0.14 8.27 7.08
N PHE A 362 -0.44 7.70 8.14
CA PHE A 362 0.33 7.41 9.34
C PHE A 362 -0.07 6.08 9.95
N ASP A 363 0.93 5.32 10.39
CA ASP A 363 0.74 4.03 11.06
C ASP A 363 0.75 4.26 12.57
N VAL A 364 -0.16 3.58 13.28
CA VAL A 364 -0.28 3.63 14.74
C VAL A 364 -0.42 2.25 15.34
N THR A 365 -0.04 2.13 16.61
CA THR A 365 -0.49 1.03 17.45
C THR A 365 -1.41 1.54 18.55
N VAL A 366 -2.51 0.84 18.77
CA VAL A 366 -3.54 1.21 19.75
C VAL A 366 -3.67 0.12 20.79
N SER A 367 -3.58 0.49 22.06
CA SER A 367 -3.80 -0.44 23.16
C SER A 367 -5.22 -0.99 23.15
N SER A 368 -5.36 -2.30 23.23
CA SER A 368 -6.66 -2.96 23.37
C SER A 368 -7.32 -2.70 24.73
N GLU A 369 -6.52 -2.38 25.77
CA GLU A 369 -7.02 -2.23 27.14
C GLU A 369 -7.47 -0.79 27.47
N ASN A 370 -6.72 0.21 27.00
CA ASN A 370 -6.91 1.61 27.41
C ASN A 370 -7.00 2.59 26.23
N THR A 371 -7.01 2.12 24.99
CA THR A 371 -7.07 2.93 23.76
C THR A 371 -5.91 3.92 23.59
N ASP A 372 -4.80 3.76 24.32
CA ASP A 372 -3.61 4.58 24.13
C ASP A 372 -3.05 4.40 22.73
N VAL A 373 -2.89 5.51 22.01
CA VAL A 373 -2.41 5.54 20.62
C VAL A 373 -0.95 5.97 20.58
N GLU A 374 -0.13 5.19 19.87
CA GLU A 374 1.29 5.48 19.65
C GLU A 374 1.59 5.56 18.15
N LEU A 375 2.36 6.57 17.75
CA LEU A 375 2.69 6.79 16.33
C LEU A 375 3.89 5.93 15.93
N VAL A 376 3.70 5.09 14.91
CA VAL A 376 4.76 4.26 14.35
C VAL A 376 5.57 5.05 13.33
N ASN A 377 4.88 5.62 12.33
CA ASN A 377 5.51 6.37 11.25
C ASN A 377 4.49 7.25 10.49
N VAL A 378 5.01 8.15 9.65
CA VAL A 378 4.21 9.04 8.78
C VAL A 378 4.80 8.99 7.37
N TYR A 379 3.93 8.94 6.37
CA TYR A 379 4.26 8.77 4.96
C TYR A 379 3.48 9.75 4.09
N GLU A 380 4.01 9.98 2.90
CA GLU A 380 3.26 10.64 1.84
C GLU A 380 2.10 9.76 1.38
N LEU A 381 0.98 10.39 1.04
CA LEU A 381 -0.19 9.68 0.52
C LEU A 381 0.14 9.06 -0.84
N GLY A 382 0.07 7.73 -0.93
CA GLY A 382 0.46 6.97 -2.12
C GLY A 382 1.91 6.49 -2.16
N ALA A 383 2.74 6.79 -1.15
CA ALA A 383 4.12 6.31 -1.10
C ALA A 383 4.27 4.82 -0.72
N LEU A 384 3.21 4.21 -0.21
CA LEU A 384 3.19 2.81 0.21
C LEU A 384 2.40 1.97 -0.81
N PRO A 385 2.76 0.68 -0.99
CA PRO A 385 1.94 -0.21 -1.80
C PRO A 385 0.52 -0.30 -1.24
N SER A 386 -0.45 -0.61 -2.11
CA SER A 386 -1.85 -0.74 -1.71
C SER A 386 -1.99 -1.78 -0.60
N GLY A 387 -2.66 -1.39 0.49
CA GLY A 387 -2.96 -2.23 1.64
C GLY A 387 -4.23 -3.05 1.41
N LEU A 388 -5.18 -2.95 2.33
CA LEU A 388 -6.53 -3.51 2.14
C LEU A 388 -7.35 -2.66 1.17
N MET A 389 -7.01 -1.38 1.07
CA MET A 389 -7.61 -0.40 0.17
C MET A 389 -6.63 0.12 -0.87
N HIS A 390 -7.16 0.43 -2.06
CA HIS A 390 -6.47 1.26 -3.02
C HIS A 390 -6.61 2.74 -2.66
N VAL A 391 -5.61 3.55 -2.99
CA VAL A 391 -5.61 4.99 -2.67
C VAL A 391 -6.76 5.71 -3.38
N GLU A 392 -7.11 5.23 -4.55
CA GLU A 392 -8.22 5.68 -5.38
C GLU A 392 -9.57 5.51 -4.67
N ASP A 393 -9.78 4.40 -3.97
CA ASP A 393 -11.00 4.15 -3.19
C ASP A 393 -11.09 5.11 -1.98
N ILE A 394 -9.94 5.49 -1.40
CA ILE A 394 -9.88 6.44 -0.29
C ILE A 394 -10.26 7.83 -0.78
N TYR A 395 -9.77 8.23 -1.95
CA TYR A 395 -10.22 9.45 -2.60
C TYR A 395 -11.70 9.39 -2.96
N HIS A 396 -12.18 8.27 -3.51
CA HIS A 396 -13.60 8.06 -3.78
C HIS A 396 -14.43 8.37 -2.54
N PHE A 397 -14.13 7.69 -1.44
CA PHE A 397 -14.87 7.87 -0.20
C PHE A 397 -14.78 9.30 0.33
N TYR A 398 -13.60 9.94 0.29
CA TYR A 398 -13.44 11.33 0.75
C TYR A 398 -14.37 12.31 0.02
N TYR A 399 -14.49 12.16 -1.30
CA TYR A 399 -15.27 13.09 -2.13
C TYR A 399 -16.75 12.76 -2.21
N THR A 400 -17.11 11.47 -2.22
CA THR A 400 -18.51 11.04 -2.39
C THR A 400 -19.20 10.78 -1.04
N ARG A 401 -18.45 10.42 0.00
CA ARG A 401 -18.94 9.90 1.28
C ARG A 401 -19.81 8.64 1.13
N VAL A 402 -19.65 7.95 0.01
CA VAL A 402 -20.40 6.76 -0.37
C VAL A 402 -19.42 5.60 -0.56
N THR A 403 -19.83 4.40 -0.15
CA THR A 403 -19.05 3.17 -0.30
C THR A 403 -19.33 2.43 -1.60
N ASP A 404 -20.34 2.85 -2.36
CA ASP A 404 -20.74 2.21 -3.61
C ASP A 404 -19.62 2.31 -4.65
N GLY A 405 -19.20 1.16 -5.18
CA GLY A 405 -18.10 1.07 -6.14
C GLY A 405 -16.72 0.94 -5.51
N ILE A 406 -16.59 1.11 -4.19
CA ILE A 406 -15.39 0.71 -3.44
C ILE A 406 -15.33 -0.82 -3.47
N LYS A 407 -14.23 -1.35 -3.99
CA LYS A 407 -13.97 -2.79 -4.06
C LYS A 407 -12.75 -3.11 -3.22
N PRO A 408 -12.92 -3.33 -1.90
CA PRO A 408 -11.80 -3.76 -1.07
C PRO A 408 -11.26 -5.08 -1.62
N LEU A 409 -10.00 -5.40 -1.30
CA LEU A 409 -9.46 -6.72 -1.61
C LEU A 409 -10.36 -7.83 -1.04
N ASP A 410 -10.40 -9.00 -1.68
CA ASP A 410 -11.28 -10.16 -1.36
C ASP A 410 -11.27 -10.62 0.12
N MET A 411 -10.38 -10.07 0.94
CA MET A 411 -10.16 -10.39 2.35
C MET A 411 -10.54 -9.25 3.31
N ALA A 412 -11.12 -8.15 2.83
CA ALA A 412 -11.46 -7.00 3.65
C ALA A 412 -12.96 -6.73 3.71
N ASP A 413 -13.45 -6.54 4.93
CA ASP A 413 -14.76 -5.97 5.22
C ASP A 413 -14.61 -4.45 5.39
N VAL A 414 -15.64 -3.71 5.00
CA VAL A 414 -15.67 -2.25 5.03
C VAL A 414 -16.89 -1.77 5.80
N ASN A 415 -16.71 -0.79 6.68
CA ASN A 415 -17.77 -0.11 7.39
C ASN A 415 -17.53 1.41 7.44
N VAL A 416 -18.57 2.20 7.69
CA VAL A 416 -18.45 3.66 7.89
C VAL A 416 -18.87 3.99 9.31
N VAL A 417 -17.94 4.58 10.06
CA VAL A 417 -18.13 4.90 11.49
C VAL A 417 -17.77 6.37 11.70
N ASP A 418 -18.76 7.16 12.10
CA ASP A 418 -18.67 8.62 12.18
C ASP A 418 -18.06 9.29 10.92
N GLY A 419 -18.41 8.82 9.73
CA GLY A 419 -17.88 9.37 8.48
C GLY A 419 -16.43 9.02 8.16
N VAL A 420 -15.84 8.06 8.88
CA VAL A 420 -14.54 7.46 8.60
C VAL A 420 -14.75 6.05 8.05
N LEU A 421 -14.07 5.74 6.96
CA LEU A 421 -14.03 4.39 6.40
C LEU A 421 -13.19 3.50 7.32
N VAL A 422 -13.73 2.39 7.78
CA VAL A 422 -13.03 1.42 8.63
C VAL A 422 -12.94 0.11 7.87
N VAL A 423 -11.71 -0.33 7.62
CA VAL A 423 -11.40 -1.48 6.77
C VAL A 423 -10.58 -2.48 7.56
N PHE A 424 -11.02 -3.73 7.61
CA PHE A 424 -10.42 -4.76 8.43
C PHE A 424 -10.58 -6.12 7.77
N VAL A 425 -9.78 -7.09 8.22
CA VAL A 425 -9.92 -8.46 7.70
C VAL A 425 -11.23 -9.06 8.22
N GLY A 426 -12.10 -9.42 7.30
CA GLY A 426 -13.45 -9.88 7.61
C GLY A 426 -13.50 -11.23 8.30
N ILE A 427 -14.63 -11.52 8.94
CA ILE A 427 -14.86 -12.81 9.63
C ILE A 427 -14.93 -13.96 8.61
N ASN A 428 -15.43 -13.66 7.41
CA ASN A 428 -15.56 -14.61 6.30
C ASN A 428 -14.35 -14.60 5.35
N SER A 429 -13.41 -13.69 5.56
CA SER A 429 -12.13 -13.66 4.88
C SER A 429 -11.38 -14.87 5.39
N SER A 430 -11.45 -15.97 4.64
CA SER A 430 -10.78 -17.22 4.99
C SER A 430 -9.35 -16.88 5.39
N ARG A 431 -9.03 -17.00 6.69
CA ARG A 431 -7.64 -17.20 7.09
C ARG A 431 -7.12 -18.26 6.12
N MET A 432 -5.97 -18.02 5.49
CA MET A 432 -5.26 -18.96 4.59
C MET A 432 -5.50 -18.92 3.06
N LYS A 433 -5.66 -17.76 2.40
CA LYS A 433 -5.30 -17.70 0.95
C LYS A 433 -3.96 -17.02 0.67
N ARG A 434 -3.54 -16.01 1.44
CA ARG A 434 -2.22 -15.37 1.30
C ARG A 434 -1.09 -16.06 2.06
N HIS A 435 -1.40 -16.80 3.12
CA HIS A 435 -0.41 -17.53 3.94
C HIS A 435 -0.51 -19.05 3.84
N ALA A 436 -1.44 -19.56 3.01
CA ALA A 436 -1.37 -20.95 2.57
C ALA A 436 -0.27 -21.04 1.52
N TRP A 437 0.65 -21.95 1.76
CA TRP A 437 1.77 -22.27 0.89
C TRP A 437 1.39 -22.38 -0.59
N CYS A 438 2.36 -22.02 -1.43
CA CYS A 438 2.47 -22.22 -2.88
C CYS A 438 1.39 -23.17 -3.48
N PRO A 439 0.33 -22.63 -4.10
CA PRO A 439 -0.71 -23.45 -4.74
C PRO A 439 -0.19 -24.34 -5.89
N LYS A 440 1.01 -24.06 -6.41
CA LYS A 440 1.62 -24.86 -7.47
C LYS A 440 2.33 -26.13 -6.96
N ASP A 441 2.74 -26.15 -5.69
CA ASP A 441 3.41 -27.31 -5.09
C ASP A 441 2.50 -28.12 -4.16
N VAL A 442 1.38 -27.54 -3.70
CA VAL A 442 0.32 -28.24 -2.93
C VAL A 442 -0.76 -28.84 -3.86
N GLY A 443 -0.51 -28.90 -5.17
CA GLY A 443 -1.38 -29.52 -6.17
C GLY A 443 -1.60 -31.04 -6.00
N ASN A 444 -1.10 -31.66 -4.92
CA ASN A 444 -1.23 -33.10 -4.66
C ASN A 444 -1.58 -33.47 -3.20
N LEU A 445 -1.92 -32.53 -2.30
CA LEU A 445 -2.54 -32.92 -1.03
C LEU A 445 -4.04 -33.10 -1.25
N ASN A 446 -4.37 -34.27 -1.80
CA ASN A 446 -5.72 -34.79 -1.84
C ASN A 446 -6.09 -35.14 -0.39
N PHE A 447 -6.92 -34.32 0.28
CA PHE A 447 -7.53 -34.68 1.58
C PHE A 447 -8.61 -35.73 1.34
N SER A 448 -8.20 -36.90 0.87
CA SER A 448 -9.08 -38.01 0.54
C SER A 448 -9.51 -38.79 1.77
N THR A 449 -8.87 -38.58 2.92
CA THR A 449 -9.22 -39.26 4.16
C THR A 449 -9.44 -38.28 5.31
N PRO A 450 -10.35 -38.62 6.26
CA PRO A 450 -10.52 -37.86 7.50
C PRO A 450 -9.24 -37.74 8.34
N ASP A 451 -8.30 -38.67 8.18
CA ASP A 451 -7.03 -38.69 8.94
C ASP A 451 -6.08 -37.56 8.51
N ASP A 452 -6.06 -37.20 7.22
CA ASP A 452 -5.26 -36.07 6.70
C ASP A 452 -5.70 -34.72 7.31
N LEU A 453 -7.00 -34.58 7.58
CA LEU A 453 -7.57 -33.41 8.26
C LEU A 453 -7.25 -33.43 9.75
N ILE A 454 -7.25 -34.62 10.38
CA ILE A 454 -6.93 -34.79 11.80
C ILE A 454 -5.45 -34.50 12.07
N ASP A 455 -4.54 -34.92 11.19
CA ASP A 455 -3.11 -34.64 11.35
C ASP A 455 -2.76 -33.17 11.12
N TYR A 456 -3.46 -32.50 10.19
CA TYR A 456 -3.41 -31.04 10.06
C TYR A 456 -3.91 -30.31 11.32
N LEU A 457 -5.00 -30.80 11.93
CA LEU A 457 -5.53 -30.24 13.18
C LEU A 457 -4.65 -30.56 14.40
N ARG A 458 -3.95 -31.70 14.41
CA ARG A 458 -2.95 -32.04 15.43
C ARG A 458 -1.69 -31.19 15.33
N PHE A 459 -1.26 -30.87 14.12
CA PHE A 459 -0.18 -29.90 13.89
C PHE A 459 -0.54 -28.51 14.44
N GLN A 460 -1.80 -28.08 14.29
CA GLN A 460 -2.32 -26.82 14.85
C GLN A 460 -2.48 -26.84 16.39
N THR A 461 -2.77 -27.99 16.99
CA THR A 461 -3.06 -28.10 18.43
C THR A 461 -1.87 -28.55 19.28
N SER A 462 -0.76 -28.97 18.66
CA SER A 462 0.44 -29.44 19.36
C SER A 462 1.43 -28.32 19.75
N LYS A 463 0.91 -27.18 20.21
CA LYS A 463 1.50 -26.30 21.24
C LYS A 463 0.56 -25.11 21.52
N MET A 464 -0.36 -25.33 22.45
CA MET A 464 -0.92 -24.29 23.33
C MET A 464 -0.38 -24.53 24.74
#